data_AF-A0A1F8A465-F1
#
_entry.id   AF-A0A1F8A465-F1
#
_cell.length_a   1.000
_cell.length_b   1.000
_cell.length_c   1.000
_cell.angle_alpha   90.00
_cell.angle_beta   90.00
_cell.angle_gamma   90.00
#
_symmetry.space_group_name_H-M   'P 1'
#
loop_
_entity.id
_entity.type
_entity.pdbx_description
1 polymer ?
#
loop_
_entity_poly.entity_id
_entity_poly.type
_entity_poly.pdbx_seq_one_letter_code
_entity_poly.pdbx_strand_id
1 'polypeptide(L)'
;MLLQDVSANKGYASYPRYSVDLPRRLQLLSPYDKYLYFQAQAPAIMLVSLAPRLESLAFHSLGLQHPLKTYMFQNFLQRAIAEKRDVPGLLNLRSVIFLSDIGELWDDNRLYWDYEVHDCLHLVWELPAIESVRFDAVQPSLDVGMLPPPRSANYTDIMLYHCIVQRPEELDIIIQSAKRLKRFAFTVGGRSELGGDVTMVSSIYTLEFLLTHRHTLEELDLDIQGHVWFREMFEEDRDAFWSDLYDDEDEELEKWETQKKEVLGVESPAPECALRSFPNLKHLSIGTMFSTATLAALVAVG
;
A
#
# COMPACT_ATOMS: atom_id res chain seq x y z
N MET A 1 44.18 19.02 -40.52
CA MET A 1 43.27 19.66 -41.49
C MET A 1 42.11 18.68 -41.67
N LEU A 2 40.92 19.02 -41.13
CA LEU A 2 39.52 18.66 -41.47
C LEU A 2 39.24 17.24 -42.05
N LEU A 3 38.16 16.50 -41.76
CA LEU A 3 36.96 16.48 -40.90
C LEU A 3 36.29 15.15 -41.32
N GLN A 4 35.72 14.33 -40.42
CA GLN A 4 34.40 13.69 -40.60
C GLN A 4 34.06 12.66 -39.51
N ASP A 5 32.78 12.69 -39.15
CA ASP A 5 32.03 11.89 -38.20
C ASP A 5 32.15 10.37 -38.40
N VAL A 6 32.17 9.64 -37.27
CA VAL A 6 31.63 8.28 -37.19
C VAL A 6 30.77 8.17 -35.93
N SER A 7 29.47 8.33 -36.14
CA SER A 7 28.43 7.69 -35.33
C SER A 7 28.53 6.17 -35.52
N ALA A 8 28.63 5.40 -34.43
CA ALA A 8 28.08 4.05 -34.35
C ALA A 8 28.14 3.49 -32.92
N ASN A 9 26.95 3.33 -32.33
CA ASN A 9 26.48 2.14 -31.62
C ASN A 9 27.50 1.38 -30.74
N LYS A 10 27.42 1.60 -29.42
CA LYS A 10 27.64 0.52 -28.46
C LYS A 10 26.29 0.16 -27.86
N GLY A 11 25.72 -0.94 -28.36
CA GLY A 11 24.50 -1.52 -27.85
C GLY A 11 24.68 -1.90 -26.39
N TYR A 12 23.82 -1.35 -25.53
CA TYR A 12 23.55 -1.95 -24.24
C TYR A 12 22.78 -3.24 -24.50
N ALA A 13 23.36 -4.35 -24.03
CA ALA A 13 22.74 -5.65 -24.08
C ALA A 13 21.39 -5.58 -23.35
N SER A 14 20.31 -5.84 -24.07
CA SER A 14 19.00 -6.13 -23.50
C SER A 14 19.13 -7.37 -22.63
N TYR A 15 19.08 -7.21 -21.31
CA TYR A 15 18.95 -8.35 -20.42
C TYR A 15 17.55 -8.95 -20.61
N PRO A 16 17.44 -10.29 -20.73
CA PRO A 16 16.14 -10.93 -20.89
C PRO A 16 15.33 -10.70 -19.62
N ARG A 17 14.13 -10.10 -19.78
CA ARG A 17 13.08 -10.11 -18.76
C ARG A 17 12.87 -11.56 -18.35
N TYR A 18 13.05 -11.85 -17.07
CA TYR A 18 12.52 -13.08 -16.50
C TYR A 18 11.00 -12.96 -16.52
N SER A 19 10.41 -13.37 -17.64
CA SER A 19 9.05 -13.90 -17.66
C SER A 19 9.06 -15.14 -16.79
N VAL A 20 8.89 -14.95 -15.49
CA VAL A 20 8.58 -16.06 -14.61
C VAL A 20 7.19 -16.49 -15.05
N ASP A 21 7.11 -17.66 -15.68
CA ASP A 21 5.88 -18.41 -15.90
C ASP A 21 5.16 -18.61 -14.54
N LEU A 22 4.47 -17.57 -14.05
CA LEU A 22 3.52 -17.61 -12.95
C LEU A 22 2.44 -18.70 -13.11
N PRO A 23 2.00 -19.13 -14.32
CA PRO A 23 0.92 -20.11 -14.41
C PRO A 23 1.28 -21.52 -13.94
N ARG A 24 2.58 -21.86 -13.80
CA ARG A 24 3.00 -23.25 -13.47
C ARG A 24 3.16 -23.53 -11.99
N ARG A 25 3.23 -22.52 -11.11
CA ARG A 25 3.38 -22.72 -9.66
C ARG A 25 2.04 -22.85 -8.91
N LEU A 26 0.91 -22.58 -9.58
CA LEU A 26 -0.42 -22.44 -8.98
C LEU A 26 -1.26 -23.73 -8.83
N GLN A 27 -0.67 -24.93 -8.87
CA GLN A 27 -1.48 -26.18 -8.92
C GLN A 27 -1.48 -27.08 -7.67
N LEU A 28 -0.78 -26.77 -6.57
CA LEU A 28 -0.66 -27.73 -5.46
C LEU A 28 -0.81 -27.13 -4.06
N LEU A 29 -1.91 -26.42 -3.80
CA LEU A 29 -2.42 -26.37 -2.42
C LEU A 29 -3.03 -27.73 -2.09
N SER A 30 -2.50 -28.37 -1.06
CA SER A 30 -3.01 -29.64 -0.55
C SER A 30 -4.48 -29.49 -0.13
N PRO A 31 -5.31 -30.53 -0.25
CA PRO A 31 -6.64 -30.55 0.37
C PRO A 31 -6.63 -30.18 1.87
N TYR A 32 -5.50 -30.42 2.56
CA TYR A 32 -5.29 -30.04 3.95
C TYR A 32 -5.18 -28.52 4.14
N ASP A 33 -4.49 -27.82 3.25
CA ASP A 33 -4.30 -26.37 3.35
C ASP A 33 -5.66 -25.67 3.21
N LYS A 34 -6.47 -26.11 2.23
CA LYS A 34 -7.85 -25.60 2.06
C LYS A 34 -8.67 -25.71 3.35
N TYR A 35 -8.59 -26.85 4.03
CA TYR A 35 -9.35 -27.10 5.25
C TYR A 35 -8.94 -26.19 6.42
N LEU A 36 -7.65 -25.89 6.56
CA LEU A 36 -7.13 -24.99 7.60
C LEU A 36 -7.59 -23.54 7.39
N TYR A 37 -7.57 -23.02 6.15
CA TYR A 37 -8.10 -21.69 5.84
C TYR A 37 -9.60 -21.59 6.14
N PHE A 38 -10.39 -22.61 5.78
CA PHE A 38 -11.81 -22.66 6.12
C PHE A 38 -12.04 -22.63 7.63
N GLN A 39 -11.23 -23.38 8.40
CA GLN A 39 -11.32 -23.39 9.86
C GLN A 39 -10.92 -22.06 10.50
N ALA A 40 -9.99 -21.30 9.92
CA ALA A 40 -9.59 -19.99 10.44
C ALA A 40 -10.64 -18.89 10.16
N GLN A 41 -11.39 -18.98 9.05
CA GLN A 41 -12.36 -17.96 8.66
C GLN A 41 -13.73 -18.09 9.36
N ALA A 42 -14.16 -19.31 9.68
CA ALA A 42 -15.45 -19.52 10.35
C ALA A 42 -15.53 -18.85 11.74
N PRO A 43 -14.49 -18.91 12.61
CA PRO A 43 -14.44 -18.16 13.85
C PRO A 43 -14.55 -16.65 13.65
N ALA A 44 -13.92 -16.08 12.62
CA ALA A 44 -14.03 -14.65 12.33
C ALA A 44 -15.48 -14.26 12.02
N ILE A 45 -16.18 -15.04 11.18
CA ILE A 45 -17.61 -14.84 10.90
C ILE A 45 -18.44 -14.93 12.18
N MET A 46 -18.20 -15.94 13.03
CA MET A 46 -18.92 -16.13 14.28
C MET A 46 -18.70 -14.97 15.25
N LEU A 47 -17.44 -14.55 15.44
CA LEU A 47 -17.10 -13.44 16.33
C LEU A 47 -17.76 -12.14 15.85
N VAL A 48 -17.64 -11.81 14.57
CA VAL A 48 -18.27 -10.62 13.99
C VAL A 48 -19.80 -10.67 14.08
N SER A 49 -20.41 -11.84 13.94
CA SER A 49 -21.87 -11.99 14.00
C SER A 49 -22.42 -11.97 15.43
N LEU A 50 -21.67 -12.48 16.41
CA LEU A 50 -22.17 -12.74 17.76
C LEU A 50 -21.61 -11.78 18.83
N ALA A 51 -20.54 -11.04 18.55
CA ALA A 51 -19.93 -10.12 19.49
C ALA A 51 -20.33 -8.66 19.18
N PRO A 52 -21.41 -8.13 19.77
CA PRO A 52 -21.85 -6.75 19.54
C PRO A 52 -20.88 -5.70 20.09
N ARG A 53 -19.89 -6.11 20.90
CA ARG A 53 -18.84 -5.23 21.45
C ARG A 53 -17.48 -5.44 20.78
N LEU A 54 -17.47 -6.05 19.58
CA LEU A 54 -16.25 -6.26 18.83
C LEU A 54 -15.76 -4.90 18.30
N GLU A 55 -14.65 -4.42 18.85
CA GLU A 55 -14.03 -3.15 18.43
C GLU A 55 -12.79 -3.35 17.57
N SER A 56 -12.13 -4.51 17.68
CA SER A 56 -10.93 -4.83 16.91
C SER A 56 -10.97 -6.26 16.41
N LEU A 57 -10.53 -6.46 15.18
CA LEU A 57 -10.44 -7.78 14.55
C LEU A 57 -9.11 -7.90 13.80
N ALA A 58 -8.36 -8.95 14.11
CA ALA A 58 -7.19 -9.36 13.35
C ALA A 58 -7.52 -10.62 12.54
N PHE A 59 -7.20 -10.63 11.25
CA PHE A 59 -7.41 -11.80 10.40
C PHE A 59 -6.40 -11.84 9.25
N HIS A 60 -6.15 -13.05 8.74
CA HIS A 60 -5.24 -13.30 7.62
C HIS A 60 -5.85 -12.86 6.29
N SER A 61 -5.01 -12.77 5.25
CA SER A 61 -5.45 -12.47 3.89
C SER A 61 -6.67 -13.31 3.50
N LEU A 62 -7.55 -12.67 2.76
CA LEU A 62 -8.75 -13.28 2.22
C LEU A 62 -8.47 -14.02 0.91
N GLY A 63 -7.20 -14.13 0.48
CA GLY A 63 -6.76 -14.96 -0.66
C GLY A 63 -7.31 -14.50 -2.01
N LEU A 64 -7.37 -13.20 -2.23
CA LEU A 64 -7.99 -12.53 -3.38
C LEU A 64 -7.21 -12.81 -4.70
N GLN A 65 -5.95 -13.26 -4.63
CA GLN A 65 -5.11 -13.73 -5.74
C GLN A 65 -5.45 -15.15 -6.23
N HIS A 66 -6.47 -15.80 -5.65
CA HIS A 66 -6.91 -17.13 -6.07
C HIS A 66 -8.36 -17.11 -6.58
N PRO A 67 -8.59 -16.75 -7.86
CA PRO A 67 -9.94 -16.60 -8.45
C PRO A 67 -10.80 -17.88 -8.45
N LEU A 68 -10.22 -19.02 -8.07
CA LEU A 68 -10.90 -20.32 -7.98
C LEU A 68 -11.53 -20.59 -6.60
N LYS A 69 -11.36 -19.71 -5.60
CA LYS A 69 -11.92 -19.94 -4.26
C LYS A 69 -12.56 -18.67 -3.72
N THR A 70 -13.87 -18.70 -3.56
CA THR A 70 -14.59 -17.63 -2.86
C THR A 70 -14.43 -17.86 -1.36
N TYR A 71 -13.66 -17.00 -0.70
CA TYR A 71 -13.38 -17.12 0.72
C TYR A 71 -14.62 -16.70 1.54
N MET A 72 -14.96 -17.48 2.57
CA MET A 72 -16.23 -17.32 3.27
C MET A 72 -16.33 -16.00 4.02
N PHE A 73 -15.23 -15.55 4.62
CA PHE A 73 -15.25 -14.29 5.39
C PHE A 73 -15.35 -13.07 4.48
N GLN A 74 -14.65 -13.06 3.35
CA GLN A 74 -14.78 -12.03 2.31
C GLN A 74 -16.23 -11.92 1.81
N ASN A 75 -16.82 -13.05 1.39
CA ASN A 75 -18.21 -13.10 0.96
C ASN A 75 -19.17 -12.61 2.03
N PHE A 76 -18.92 -13.00 3.28
CA PHE A 76 -19.73 -12.56 4.41
C PHE A 76 -19.69 -11.04 4.56
N LEU A 77 -18.49 -10.43 4.52
CA LEU A 77 -18.29 -8.98 4.61
C LEU A 77 -18.93 -8.25 3.43
N GLN A 78 -18.64 -8.68 2.19
CA GLN A 78 -19.22 -8.07 0.99
C GLN A 78 -20.74 -8.11 1.00
N ARG A 79 -21.34 -9.24 1.41
CA ARG A 79 -22.81 -9.34 1.53
C ARG A 79 -23.36 -8.52 2.68
N ALA A 80 -22.67 -8.47 3.81
CA ALA A 80 -23.09 -7.65 4.94
C ALA A 80 -23.14 -6.17 4.55
N ILE A 81 -22.14 -5.70 3.80
CA ILE A 81 -22.04 -4.33 3.30
C ILE A 81 -23.09 -4.08 2.19
N ALA A 82 -23.07 -4.88 1.12
CA ALA A 82 -23.96 -4.67 -0.05
C ALA A 82 -25.45 -4.81 0.30
N GLU A 83 -25.80 -5.77 1.16
CA GLU A 83 -27.18 -5.97 1.61
C GLU A 83 -27.54 -5.11 2.85
N LYS A 84 -26.62 -4.27 3.33
CA LYS A 84 -26.77 -3.42 4.54
C LYS A 84 -27.29 -4.20 5.75
N ARG A 85 -26.73 -5.39 5.98
CA ARG A 85 -27.15 -6.25 7.08
C ARG A 85 -26.75 -5.63 8.41
N ASP A 86 -27.65 -5.71 9.37
CA ASP A 86 -27.37 -5.36 10.75
C ASP A 86 -26.54 -6.49 11.39
N VAL A 87 -25.22 -6.40 11.22
CA VAL A 87 -24.25 -7.31 11.84
C VAL A 87 -23.63 -6.56 13.03
N PRO A 88 -24.00 -6.90 14.28
CA PRO A 88 -23.66 -6.08 15.44
C PRO A 88 -22.16 -5.85 15.65
N GLY A 89 -21.32 -6.84 15.32
CA GLY A 89 -19.87 -6.68 15.41
C GLY A 89 -19.29 -5.73 14.36
N LEU A 90 -19.86 -5.67 13.15
CA LEU A 90 -19.39 -4.75 12.10
C LEU A 90 -19.76 -3.29 12.39
N LEU A 91 -20.87 -3.07 13.09
CA LEU A 91 -21.30 -1.72 13.47
C LEU A 91 -20.39 -1.06 14.50
N ASN A 92 -19.65 -1.85 15.29
CA ASN A 92 -18.74 -1.35 16.33
C ASN A 92 -17.27 -1.59 16.02
N LEU A 93 -16.95 -2.22 14.88
CA LEU A 93 -15.60 -2.53 14.49
C LEU A 93 -14.83 -1.25 14.13
N ARG A 94 -13.88 -0.89 15.00
CA ARG A 94 -13.05 0.32 14.90
C ARG A 94 -11.66 0.04 14.34
N SER A 95 -11.14 -1.18 14.49
CA SER A 95 -9.79 -1.52 14.09
C SER A 95 -9.72 -2.85 13.36
N VAL A 96 -9.06 -2.86 12.21
CA VAL A 96 -8.76 -4.08 11.47
C VAL A 96 -7.25 -4.24 11.31
N ILE A 97 -6.75 -5.43 11.65
CA ILE A 97 -5.36 -5.82 11.46
C ILE A 97 -5.32 -6.96 10.45
N PHE A 98 -4.76 -6.69 9.28
CA PHE A 98 -4.52 -7.67 8.23
C PHE A 98 -3.18 -8.33 8.47
N LEU A 99 -3.22 -9.64 8.69
CA LEU A 99 -2.04 -10.46 8.94
C LEU A 99 -1.53 -11.05 7.63
N SER A 100 -0.20 -11.00 7.43
CA SER A 100 0.49 -11.75 6.40
C SER A 100 0.24 -13.26 6.59
N ASP A 101 0.20 -14.02 5.50
CA ASP A 101 -0.29 -15.39 5.51
C ASP A 101 0.71 -16.35 6.19
N ILE A 102 0.45 -16.68 7.46
CA ILE A 102 1.26 -17.64 8.24
C ILE A 102 0.81 -19.04 7.85
N GLY A 103 1.30 -19.58 6.73
CA GLY A 103 0.84 -20.92 6.35
C GLY A 103 1.44 -21.58 5.11
N GLU A 104 2.07 -20.83 4.21
CA GLU A 104 2.72 -21.50 3.09
C GLU A 104 3.93 -22.28 3.59
N LEU A 105 4.02 -23.57 3.26
CA LEU A 105 5.19 -24.43 3.53
C LEU A 105 6.52 -23.86 2.99
N TRP A 106 6.43 -22.78 2.20
CA TRP A 106 7.54 -22.07 1.58
C TRP A 106 7.76 -20.65 2.15
N ASP A 107 6.87 -20.11 2.98
CA ASP A 107 7.14 -18.86 3.69
C ASP A 107 7.89 -19.17 5.00
N ASP A 108 9.22 -19.10 4.94
CA ASP A 108 10.07 -19.17 6.13
C ASP A 108 10.11 -17.84 6.91
N ASN A 109 9.17 -16.92 6.61
CA ASN A 109 9.04 -15.56 7.12
C ASN A 109 10.25 -14.67 6.85
N ARG A 110 11.15 -15.05 5.94
CA ARG A 110 12.32 -14.23 5.59
C ARG A 110 12.06 -13.28 4.46
N LEU A 111 11.11 -13.57 3.59
CA LEU A 111 10.87 -12.80 2.38
C LEU A 111 9.56 -12.02 2.44
N TYR A 112 9.58 -10.85 1.83
CA TYR A 112 8.35 -10.16 1.45
C TYR A 112 7.61 -10.96 0.38
N TRP A 113 6.28 -10.99 0.51
CA TRP A 113 5.38 -11.61 -0.43
C TRP A 113 4.30 -10.60 -0.82
N ASP A 114 3.89 -10.69 -2.09
CA ASP A 114 2.79 -9.89 -2.62
C ASP A 114 1.54 -10.12 -1.79
N TYR A 115 0.84 -9.04 -1.51
CA TYR A 115 -0.32 -9.00 -0.64
C TYR A 115 -1.36 -8.03 -1.20
N GLU A 116 -2.62 -8.42 -1.10
CA GLU A 116 -3.75 -7.72 -1.69
C GLU A 116 -4.21 -6.54 -0.81
N VAL A 117 -3.30 -5.63 -0.49
CA VAL A 117 -3.58 -4.49 0.40
C VAL A 117 -4.75 -3.66 -0.12
N HIS A 118 -4.79 -3.40 -1.43
CA HIS A 118 -5.86 -2.58 -2.04
C HIS A 118 -7.23 -3.24 -1.96
N ASP A 119 -7.34 -4.54 -2.25
CA ASP A 119 -8.60 -5.26 -2.12
C ASP A 119 -9.05 -5.35 -0.64
N CYS A 120 -8.11 -5.50 0.29
CA CYS A 120 -8.40 -5.46 1.73
C CYS A 120 -8.98 -4.11 2.16
N LEU A 121 -8.42 -3.00 1.68
CA LEU A 121 -8.96 -1.66 1.90
C LEU A 121 -10.34 -1.50 1.25
N HIS A 122 -10.51 -1.98 0.02
CA HIS A 122 -11.79 -2.02 -0.68
C HIS A 122 -12.85 -2.87 0.04
N LEU A 123 -12.45 -3.80 0.90
CA LEU A 123 -13.42 -4.58 1.68
C LEU A 123 -13.97 -3.81 2.88
N VAL A 124 -13.15 -2.96 3.51
CA VAL A 124 -13.47 -2.35 4.81
C VAL A 124 -13.84 -0.88 4.74
N TRP A 125 -13.65 -0.21 3.60
CA TRP A 125 -13.88 1.24 3.46
C TRP A 125 -15.31 1.69 3.81
N GLU A 126 -16.33 0.86 3.51
CA GLU A 126 -17.74 1.17 3.81
C GLU A 126 -18.15 0.87 5.26
N LEU A 127 -17.27 0.28 6.09
CA LEU A 127 -17.62 -0.01 7.48
C LEU A 127 -17.88 1.30 8.25
N PRO A 128 -18.97 1.37 9.04
CA PRO A 128 -19.45 2.64 9.57
C PRO A 128 -18.60 3.19 10.71
N ALA A 129 -18.02 2.31 11.53
CA ALA A 129 -17.27 2.68 12.73
C ALA A 129 -15.75 2.50 12.59
N ILE A 130 -15.26 2.12 11.40
CA ILE A 130 -13.84 1.86 11.20
C ILE A 130 -13.02 3.14 11.38
N GLU A 131 -12.00 3.05 12.22
CA GLU A 131 -11.08 4.15 12.55
C GLU A 131 -9.67 3.81 12.08
N SER A 132 -9.24 2.55 12.19
CA SER A 132 -7.87 2.14 11.87
C SER A 132 -7.77 0.87 11.02
N VAL A 133 -6.81 0.89 10.09
CA VAL A 133 -6.38 -0.27 9.32
C VAL A 133 -4.87 -0.47 9.47
N ARG A 134 -4.46 -1.71 9.72
CA ARG A 134 -3.05 -2.07 9.91
C ARG A 134 -2.68 -3.26 9.03
N PHE A 135 -1.51 -3.16 8.42
CA PHE A 135 -0.82 -4.24 7.72
C PHE A 135 0.56 -4.42 8.31
N ASP A 136 1.05 -5.66 8.33
CA ASP A 136 2.33 -5.99 8.94
C ASP A 136 3.10 -6.98 8.07
N ALA A 137 4.34 -6.64 7.72
CA ALA A 137 5.26 -7.54 7.03
C ALA A 137 4.76 -8.03 5.65
N VAL A 138 4.18 -7.11 4.86
CA VAL A 138 3.60 -7.38 3.54
C VAL A 138 4.17 -6.48 2.45
N GLN A 139 4.01 -6.90 1.19
CA GLN A 139 4.29 -6.09 0.00
C GLN A 139 2.98 -5.85 -0.77
N PRO A 140 2.45 -4.62 -0.86
CA PRO A 140 1.31 -4.34 -1.73
C PRO A 140 1.61 -4.73 -3.17
N SER A 141 0.56 -5.12 -3.90
CA SER A 141 0.62 -5.39 -5.33
C SER A 141 -0.55 -4.69 -6.01
N LEU A 142 -0.34 -4.09 -7.18
CA LEU A 142 -1.42 -3.57 -8.03
C LEU A 142 -2.12 -4.66 -8.87
N ASP A 143 -1.69 -5.92 -8.80
CA ASP A 143 -2.45 -7.04 -9.40
C ASP A 143 -3.66 -7.37 -8.50
N VAL A 144 -4.67 -6.51 -8.56
CA VAL A 144 -5.84 -6.54 -7.67
C VAL A 144 -7.14 -6.50 -8.46
N GLY A 145 -8.19 -7.04 -7.84
CA GLY A 145 -9.51 -7.08 -8.48
C GLY A 145 -10.16 -5.70 -8.53
N MET A 146 -10.03 -4.90 -7.47
CA MET A 146 -10.58 -3.55 -7.41
C MET A 146 -9.77 -2.62 -6.51
N LEU A 147 -9.50 -1.42 -7.03
CA LEU A 147 -8.89 -0.35 -6.24
C LEU A 147 -9.92 0.28 -5.26
N PRO A 148 -9.51 0.67 -4.05
CA PRO A 148 -10.37 1.42 -3.14
C PRO A 148 -10.66 2.80 -3.74
N PRO A 149 -11.91 3.27 -3.72
CA PRO A 149 -12.23 4.58 -4.28
C PRO A 149 -11.53 5.69 -3.48
N PRO A 150 -11.04 6.76 -4.13
CA PRO A 150 -10.38 7.87 -3.44
C PRO A 150 -11.38 8.63 -2.56
N ARG A 151 -10.90 9.09 -1.40
CA ARG A 151 -11.62 9.83 -0.35
C ARG A 151 -12.96 9.24 0.02
N SER A 152 -13.00 7.93 0.17
CA SER A 152 -14.25 7.19 0.33
C SER A 152 -14.35 6.49 1.68
N ALA A 153 -13.22 6.10 2.26
CA ALA A 153 -13.18 5.31 3.49
C ALA A 153 -13.32 6.17 4.76
N ASN A 154 -13.90 5.57 5.80
CA ASN A 154 -14.11 6.25 7.09
C ASN A 154 -12.91 6.16 8.05
N TYR A 155 -11.97 5.24 7.82
CA TYR A 155 -10.77 5.15 8.66
C TYR A 155 -9.94 6.44 8.58
N THR A 156 -9.34 6.77 9.71
CA THR A 156 -8.47 7.93 9.90
C THR A 156 -7.02 7.54 10.11
N ASP A 157 -6.76 6.26 10.35
CA ASP A 157 -5.44 5.76 10.75
C ASP A 157 -5.05 4.61 9.82
N ILE A 158 -3.93 4.78 9.12
CA ILE A 158 -3.37 3.76 8.23
C ILE A 158 -1.96 3.45 8.72
N MET A 159 -1.70 2.16 9.00
CA MET A 159 -0.41 1.69 9.48
C MET A 159 0.11 0.55 8.61
N LEU A 160 1.21 0.81 7.90
CA LEU A 160 1.97 -0.15 7.12
C LEU A 160 3.28 -0.41 7.87
N TYR A 161 3.29 -1.37 8.79
CA TYR A 161 4.48 -1.68 9.57
C TYR A 161 5.29 -2.77 8.89
N HIS A 162 6.60 -2.57 8.84
CA HIS A 162 7.53 -3.54 8.27
C HIS A 162 7.11 -3.94 6.85
N CYS A 163 6.55 -3.02 6.07
CA CYS A 163 6.05 -3.27 4.72
C CYS A 163 7.03 -2.73 3.68
N ILE A 164 6.97 -3.26 2.46
CA ILE A 164 7.72 -2.70 1.33
C ILE A 164 6.79 -2.41 0.16
N VAL A 165 7.07 -1.37 -0.61
CA VAL A 165 6.24 -0.90 -1.71
C VAL A 165 7.09 -0.86 -2.96
N GLN A 166 6.62 -1.44 -4.06
CA GLN A 166 7.35 -1.50 -5.32
C GLN A 166 7.09 -0.27 -6.19
N ARG A 167 5.89 0.29 -6.11
CA ARG A 167 5.43 1.37 -6.97
C ARG A 167 4.89 2.55 -6.14
N PRO A 168 5.29 3.79 -6.41
CA PRO A 168 4.77 4.96 -5.70
C PRO A 168 3.23 5.03 -5.69
N GLU A 169 2.58 4.58 -6.77
CA GLU A 169 1.14 4.55 -6.95
C GLU A 169 0.44 3.70 -5.89
N GLU A 170 1.07 2.64 -5.40
CA GLU A 170 0.52 1.79 -4.33
C GLU A 170 0.32 2.61 -3.04
N LEU A 171 1.30 3.44 -2.67
CA LEU A 171 1.16 4.34 -1.51
C LEU A 171 0.14 5.44 -1.77
N ASP A 172 0.09 6.00 -2.97
CA ASP A 172 -0.89 7.00 -3.33
C ASP A 172 -2.32 6.45 -3.17
N ILE A 173 -2.60 5.28 -3.73
CA ILE A 173 -3.90 4.61 -3.60
C ILE A 173 -4.27 4.38 -2.13
N ILE A 174 -3.32 3.85 -1.34
CA ILE A 174 -3.52 3.59 0.08
C ILE A 174 -3.82 4.90 0.84
N ILE A 175 -3.01 5.94 0.65
CA ILE A 175 -3.19 7.23 1.34
C ILE A 175 -4.51 7.88 0.94
N GLN A 176 -4.80 7.96 -0.36
CA GLN A 176 -5.98 8.63 -0.87
C GLN A 176 -7.28 7.88 -0.60
N SER A 177 -7.24 6.60 -0.25
CA SER A 177 -8.46 5.85 0.09
C SER A 177 -9.23 6.45 1.29
N ALA A 178 -8.51 7.05 2.26
CA ALA A 178 -9.11 7.67 3.43
C ALA A 178 -9.80 9.00 3.09
N LYS A 179 -11.03 9.23 3.58
CA LYS A 179 -11.65 10.56 3.54
C LYS A 179 -10.79 11.61 4.25
N ARG A 180 -10.30 11.23 5.43
CA ARG A 180 -9.57 12.11 6.35
C ARG A 180 -8.49 11.31 7.09
N LEU A 181 -7.25 11.44 6.66
CA LEU A 181 -6.12 10.83 7.33
C LEU A 181 -5.64 11.69 8.52
N LYS A 182 -5.56 11.08 9.70
CA LYS A 182 -5.04 11.65 10.94
C LYS A 182 -3.70 11.03 11.33
N ARG A 183 -3.55 9.72 11.17
CA ARG A 183 -2.31 9.03 11.52
C ARG A 183 -1.86 8.20 10.32
N PHE A 184 -0.61 8.38 9.93
CA PHE A 184 0.01 7.58 8.89
C PHE A 184 1.33 7.02 9.41
N ALA A 185 1.47 5.71 9.35
CA ALA A 185 2.72 5.03 9.64
C ALA A 185 3.14 4.18 8.43
N PHE A 186 4.37 4.37 7.98
CA PHE A 186 4.99 3.51 6.98
C PHE A 186 6.43 3.22 7.41
N THR A 187 6.69 1.96 7.75
CA THR A 187 8.01 1.49 8.12
C THR A 187 8.42 0.33 7.24
N VAL A 188 9.68 0.31 6.82
CA VAL A 188 10.25 -0.73 5.97
C VAL A 188 11.28 -1.52 6.79
N GLY A 189 11.25 -2.85 6.65
CA GLY A 189 12.25 -3.74 7.24
C GLY A 189 11.63 -4.96 7.91
N GLY A 190 12.46 -5.81 8.52
CA GLY A 190 11.99 -7.05 9.17
C GLY A 190 11.90 -8.28 8.25
N ARG A 191 11.82 -8.06 6.92
CA ARG A 191 11.95 -9.10 5.89
C ARG A 191 12.91 -8.66 4.78
N SER A 192 13.40 -9.62 4.00
CA SER A 192 14.23 -9.41 2.82
C SER A 192 13.38 -9.39 1.55
N GLU A 193 13.83 -8.66 0.54
CA GLU A 193 13.14 -8.60 -0.75
C GLU A 193 13.39 -9.85 -1.59
N LEU A 194 12.39 -10.22 -2.38
CA LEU A 194 12.53 -11.29 -3.35
C LEU A 194 13.42 -10.81 -4.49
N GLY A 195 14.54 -11.50 -4.73
CA GLY A 195 15.48 -11.18 -5.82
C GLY A 195 16.75 -10.46 -5.38
N GLY A 196 16.82 -9.99 -4.13
CA GLY A 196 18.05 -9.44 -3.54
C GLY A 196 18.41 -8.01 -3.97
N ASP A 197 17.60 -7.39 -4.82
CA ASP A 197 17.65 -5.95 -5.06
C ASP A 197 16.97 -5.19 -3.92
N VAL A 198 17.30 -3.90 -3.78
CA VAL A 198 16.68 -3.00 -2.82
C VAL A 198 15.67 -2.14 -3.56
N THR A 199 14.39 -2.37 -3.31
CA THR A 199 13.30 -1.55 -3.80
C THR A 199 13.40 -0.19 -3.15
N MET A 200 13.38 0.83 -4.01
CA MET A 200 13.59 2.20 -3.61
C MET A 200 12.24 2.90 -3.45
N VAL A 201 12.00 3.42 -2.26
CA VAL A 201 10.88 4.27 -1.89
C VAL A 201 11.27 5.72 -2.06
N SER A 202 10.43 6.49 -2.75
CA SER A 202 10.53 7.94 -2.80
C SER A 202 9.90 8.57 -1.55
N SER A 203 10.74 9.23 -0.78
CA SER A 203 10.31 10.01 0.38
C SER A 203 9.51 11.24 -0.05
N ILE A 204 9.85 11.83 -1.20
CA ILE A 204 9.22 13.03 -1.73
C ILE A 204 7.80 12.74 -2.19
N TYR A 205 7.58 11.71 -3.03
CA TYR A 205 6.24 11.34 -3.49
C TYR A 205 5.34 10.97 -2.31
N THR A 206 5.87 10.21 -1.33
CA THR A 206 5.12 9.87 -0.11
C THR A 206 4.62 11.13 0.61
N LEU A 207 5.49 12.13 0.79
CA LEU A 207 5.11 13.39 1.42
C LEU A 207 4.12 14.19 0.56
N GLU A 208 4.28 14.21 -0.76
CA GLU A 208 3.34 14.88 -1.69
C GLU A 208 1.94 14.27 -1.61
N PHE A 209 1.83 12.94 -1.57
CA PHE A 209 0.54 12.27 -1.37
C PHE A 209 -0.08 12.67 -0.02
N LEU A 210 0.73 12.77 1.03
CA LEU A 210 0.27 13.20 2.36
C LEU A 210 -0.15 14.68 2.41
N LEU A 211 0.36 15.57 1.56
CA LEU A 211 -0.04 17.00 1.52
C LEU A 211 -1.55 17.17 1.27
N THR A 212 -2.16 16.25 0.55
CA THR A 212 -3.61 16.22 0.32
C THR A 212 -4.41 16.01 1.63
N HIS A 213 -3.74 15.60 2.71
CA HIS A 213 -4.27 15.47 4.08
C HIS A 213 -3.61 16.44 5.07
N ARG A 214 -2.93 17.49 4.58
CA ARG A 214 -2.12 18.40 5.40
C ARG A 214 -2.83 18.99 6.62
N HIS A 215 -4.11 19.30 6.49
CA HIS A 215 -4.92 19.92 7.55
C HIS A 215 -5.51 18.92 8.53
N THR A 216 -5.37 17.62 8.26
CA THR A 216 -6.00 16.57 9.06
C THR A 216 -4.99 15.63 9.68
N LEU A 217 -3.79 15.53 9.10
CA LEU A 217 -2.70 14.72 9.61
C LEU A 217 -2.19 15.27 10.94
N GLU A 218 -2.22 14.42 11.97
CA GLU A 218 -1.81 14.71 13.34
C GLU A 218 -0.57 13.90 13.75
N GLU A 219 -0.39 12.69 13.19
CA GLU A 219 0.76 11.83 13.46
C GLU A 219 1.35 11.26 12.17
N LEU A 220 2.67 11.33 12.04
CA LEU A 220 3.42 10.80 10.92
C LEU A 220 4.60 9.98 11.44
N ASP A 221 4.66 8.71 11.05
CA ASP A 221 5.77 7.80 11.32
C ASP A 221 6.32 7.27 10.00
N LEU A 222 7.49 7.74 9.58
CA LEU A 222 8.16 7.33 8.35
C LEU A 222 9.53 6.76 8.69
N ASP A 223 9.63 5.43 8.71
CA ASP A 223 10.90 4.72 8.87
C ASP A 223 11.20 3.88 7.63
N ILE A 224 11.58 4.57 6.56
CA ILE A 224 11.92 3.98 5.26
C ILE A 224 13.46 3.87 5.08
N GLN A 225 14.20 3.87 6.19
CA GLN A 225 15.66 3.91 6.21
C GLN A 225 16.26 2.69 5.49
N GLY A 226 17.16 2.96 4.54
CA GLY A 226 17.79 1.92 3.70
C GLY A 226 17.07 1.65 2.37
N HIS A 227 15.86 2.16 2.22
CA HIS A 227 15.06 2.07 1.00
C HIS A 227 14.82 3.44 0.36
N VAL A 228 15.37 4.53 0.92
CA VAL A 228 15.26 5.86 0.28
C VAL A 228 16.07 5.89 -1.02
N TRP A 229 15.44 6.37 -2.08
CA TRP A 229 16.05 6.42 -3.41
C TRP A 229 17.35 7.24 -3.40
N PHE A 230 18.47 6.62 -3.78
CA PHE A 230 19.81 7.25 -3.76
C PHE A 230 19.84 8.57 -4.52
N ARG A 231 19.09 8.68 -5.63
CA ARG A 231 19.02 9.90 -6.43
C ARG A 231 18.30 11.04 -5.71
N GLU A 232 17.28 10.77 -4.87
CA GLU A 232 16.72 11.79 -3.96
C GLU A 232 17.74 12.28 -2.92
N MET A 233 18.83 11.54 -2.72
CA MET A 233 19.89 11.98 -1.83
C MET A 233 20.89 12.93 -2.48
N PHE A 234 20.98 12.96 -3.82
CA PHE A 234 22.09 13.63 -4.50
C PHE A 234 21.73 14.41 -5.79
N GLU A 235 20.55 14.26 -6.38
CA GLU A 235 20.19 14.91 -7.66
C GLU A 235 18.80 15.60 -7.62
N GLU A 236 18.67 16.71 -8.35
CA GLU A 236 17.47 17.58 -8.40
C GLU A 236 16.43 17.18 -9.47
N ASP A 237 16.74 16.24 -10.36
CA ASP A 237 15.83 15.81 -11.44
C ASP A 237 14.80 14.79 -10.94
N ARG A 238 13.63 15.32 -10.56
CA ARG A 238 12.52 14.61 -9.90
C ARG A 238 11.75 13.62 -10.78
N ASP A 239 11.55 13.92 -12.06
CA ASP A 239 10.47 13.29 -12.86
C ASP A 239 10.93 12.20 -13.84
N ALA A 240 12.23 12.11 -14.14
CA ALA A 240 12.71 11.37 -15.33
C ALA A 240 12.84 9.84 -15.15
N PHE A 241 12.70 9.28 -13.95
CA PHE A 241 13.04 7.87 -13.71
C PHE A 241 11.83 6.93 -13.58
N TRP A 242 10.75 7.38 -12.94
CA TRP A 242 9.55 6.56 -12.78
C TRP A 242 8.75 6.42 -14.08
N SER A 243 8.74 7.48 -14.91
CA SER A 243 8.11 7.46 -16.24
C SER A 243 8.73 6.46 -17.21
N ASP A 244 10.02 6.11 -17.05
CA ASP A 244 10.73 5.19 -17.96
C ASP A 244 10.70 3.73 -17.47
N LEU A 245 10.33 3.49 -16.20
CA LEU A 245 10.32 2.15 -15.59
C LEU A 245 8.97 1.46 -15.59
N TYR A 246 7.88 2.22 -15.70
CA TYR A 246 6.50 1.74 -15.58
C TYR A 246 5.64 2.25 -16.74
N ASP A 247 6.02 1.88 -17.97
CA ASP A 247 5.28 2.18 -19.22
C ASP A 247 4.28 1.05 -19.55
N ASP A 248 3.62 0.50 -18.53
CA ASP A 248 2.55 -0.48 -18.69
C ASP A 248 1.21 0.24 -18.48
N GLU A 249 0.40 0.34 -19.54
CA GLU A 249 -0.95 0.92 -19.51
C GLU A 249 -1.88 0.04 -18.64
N ASP A 250 -2.06 0.43 -17.38
CA ASP A 250 -3.03 -0.18 -16.46
C ASP A 250 -4.36 0.61 -16.50
N GLU A 251 -5.37 0.04 -17.17
CA GLU A 251 -6.69 0.67 -17.35
C GLU A 251 -7.39 0.97 -16.01
N GLU A 252 -7.23 0.12 -14.99
CA GLU A 252 -7.87 0.35 -13.69
C GLU A 252 -7.17 1.48 -12.91
N LEU A 253 -5.84 1.58 -13.02
CA LEU A 253 -5.09 2.70 -12.46
C LEU A 253 -5.46 4.03 -13.14
N GLU A 254 -5.54 4.08 -14.48
CA GLU A 254 -5.92 5.31 -15.21
C GLU A 254 -7.33 5.79 -14.83
N LYS A 255 -8.27 4.86 -14.73
CA LYS A 255 -9.64 5.12 -14.27
C LYS A 255 -9.65 5.62 -12.82
N TRP A 256 -8.84 5.02 -11.95
CA TRP A 256 -8.70 5.47 -10.56
C TRP A 256 -8.11 6.87 -10.46
N GLU A 257 -7.08 7.20 -11.27
CA GLU A 257 -6.51 8.55 -11.33
C GLU A 257 -7.54 9.59 -11.78
N THR A 258 -8.38 9.24 -12.76
CA THR A 258 -9.45 10.10 -13.24
C THR A 258 -10.44 10.37 -12.10
N GLN A 259 -10.87 9.33 -11.38
CA GLN A 259 -11.73 9.48 -10.21
C GLN A 259 -11.07 10.34 -9.11
N LYS A 260 -9.77 10.15 -8.85
CA LYS A 260 -9.02 10.95 -7.89
C LYS A 260 -9.00 12.43 -8.27
N LYS A 261 -8.74 12.75 -9.55
CA LYS A 261 -8.75 14.12 -10.09
C LYS A 261 -10.12 14.77 -9.94
N GLU A 262 -11.20 14.03 -10.18
CA GLU A 262 -12.57 14.52 -9.98
C GLU A 262 -12.88 14.84 -8.51
N VAL A 263 -12.45 13.97 -7.59
CA VAL A 263 -12.73 14.09 -6.16
C VAL A 263 -11.91 15.18 -5.47
N LEU A 264 -10.62 15.29 -5.80
CA LEU A 264 -9.73 16.33 -5.26
C LEU A 264 -9.96 17.69 -5.95
N GLY A 265 -10.51 17.67 -7.18
CA GLY A 265 -10.62 18.85 -8.03
C GLY A 265 -9.26 19.35 -8.51
N VAL A 266 -9.26 20.51 -9.18
CA VAL A 266 -8.01 21.22 -9.50
C VAL A 266 -7.54 21.92 -8.23
N GLU A 267 -6.85 21.20 -7.35
CA GLU A 267 -6.22 21.83 -6.19
C GLU A 267 -5.21 22.88 -6.68
N SER A 268 -5.25 24.07 -6.04
CA SER A 268 -4.24 25.13 -6.20
C SER A 268 -2.84 24.52 -6.05
N PRO A 269 -1.81 25.03 -6.77
CA PRO A 269 -0.47 24.44 -6.74
C PRO A 269 -0.09 24.07 -5.30
N ALA A 270 0.17 22.78 -5.10
CA ALA A 270 0.47 22.26 -3.78
C ALA A 270 1.60 23.12 -3.19
N PRO A 271 1.48 23.56 -1.92
CA PRO A 271 2.58 24.26 -1.28
C PRO A 271 3.84 23.41 -1.39
N GLU A 272 5.01 24.05 -1.37
CA GLU A 272 6.29 23.32 -1.29
C GLU A 272 6.17 22.19 -0.27
N CYS A 273 6.50 20.98 -0.72
CA CYS A 273 6.48 19.77 0.09
C CYS A 273 7.44 19.96 1.28
N ALA A 274 6.87 20.32 2.44
CA ALA A 274 7.62 20.68 3.63
C ALA A 274 6.84 20.38 4.91
N LEU A 275 7.52 20.11 6.03
CA LEU A 275 6.84 19.82 7.31
C LEU A 275 5.92 20.95 7.77
N ARG A 276 6.31 22.20 7.54
CA ARG A 276 5.48 23.38 7.84
C ARG A 276 4.12 23.36 7.13
N SER A 277 3.99 22.59 6.05
CA SER A 277 2.75 22.45 5.31
C SER A 277 1.70 21.65 6.09
N PHE A 278 2.08 20.95 7.17
CA PHE A 278 1.20 20.16 8.05
C PHE A 278 0.92 20.88 9.38
N PRO A 279 -0.01 21.86 9.43
CA PRO A 279 -0.22 22.70 10.60
C PRO A 279 -0.71 21.97 11.86
N ASN A 280 -1.30 20.79 11.70
CA ASN A 280 -1.87 20.00 12.81
C ASN A 280 -0.99 18.83 13.25
N LEU A 281 0.21 18.68 12.68
CA LEU A 281 1.13 17.61 13.02
C LEU A 281 1.67 17.78 14.44
N LYS A 282 1.35 16.82 15.31
CA LYS A 282 1.74 16.79 16.73
C LYS A 282 2.85 15.80 17.01
N HIS A 283 2.85 14.68 16.29
CA HIS A 283 3.81 13.62 16.44
C HIS A 283 4.50 13.34 15.12
N LEU A 284 5.82 13.37 15.14
CA LEU A 284 6.66 13.09 13.99
C LEU A 284 7.75 12.09 14.41
N SER A 285 7.75 10.95 13.75
CA SER A 285 8.78 9.92 13.84
C SER A 285 9.36 9.72 12.44
N ILE A 286 10.68 9.80 12.34
CA ILE A 286 11.44 9.81 11.09
C ILE A 286 12.68 8.93 11.35
N GLY A 287 12.89 7.92 10.51
CA GLY A 287 14.09 7.08 10.51
C GLY A 287 15.39 7.91 10.41
N THR A 288 16.53 7.37 10.83
CA THR A 288 17.75 8.18 11.08
C THR A 288 18.61 8.51 9.84
N MET A 289 18.22 8.09 8.63
CA MET A 289 18.92 8.43 7.37
C MET A 289 17.99 9.05 6.32
N PHE A 290 17.48 10.24 6.61
CA PHE A 290 16.83 11.06 5.59
C PHE A 290 17.89 11.82 4.80
N SER A 291 17.66 11.97 3.49
CA SER A 291 18.62 12.63 2.61
C SER A 291 18.73 14.12 2.93
N THR A 292 19.78 14.82 2.48
CA THR A 292 19.85 16.29 2.65
C THR A 292 18.72 17.02 1.94
N ALA A 293 18.15 16.46 0.86
CA ALA A 293 17.00 17.03 0.15
C ALA A 293 15.69 16.75 0.89
N THR A 294 15.50 15.54 1.42
CA THR A 294 14.35 15.24 2.29
C THR A 294 14.45 16.03 3.59
N LEU A 295 15.64 16.10 4.20
CA LEU A 295 15.91 16.99 5.31
C LEU A 295 15.72 18.45 4.92
N ALA A 296 16.06 18.93 3.73
CA ALA A 296 15.77 20.31 3.32
C ALA A 296 14.26 20.57 3.16
N ALA A 297 13.50 19.62 2.61
CA ALA A 297 12.03 19.65 2.64
C ALA A 297 11.51 19.66 4.09
N LEU A 298 12.13 18.90 5.00
CA LEU A 298 11.78 18.85 6.42
C LEU A 298 12.27 20.10 7.21
N VAL A 299 13.38 20.73 6.82
CA VAL A 299 14.16 21.78 7.50
C VAL A 299 14.00 23.14 6.82
N ALA A 300 13.02 23.33 5.93
CA ALA A 300 12.59 24.65 5.49
C ALA A 300 11.82 25.39 6.62
N VAL A 301 12.46 25.40 7.80
CA VAL A 301 12.18 26.02 9.08
C VAL A 301 13.29 27.03 9.29
N GLY A 302 12.97 28.27 8.98
CA GLY A 302 13.72 29.49 9.27
C GLY A 302 12.74 30.64 9.26
#